data_AF-A0AAV5RMZ5-F1
#
_entry.id   AF-A0AAV5RMZ5-F1
#
_cell.length_a   1.000
_cell.length_b   1.000
_cell.length_c   1.000
_cell.angle_alpha   90.00
_cell.angle_beta   90.00
_cell.angle_gamma   90.00
#
_symmetry.space_group_name_H-M   'P 1'
#
loop_
_entity.id
_entity.type
_entity.pdbx_description
1 polymer ?
#
loop_
_entity_poly.entity_id
_entity_poly.type
_entity_poly.pdbx_seq_one_letter_code
_entity_poly.pdbx_strand_id
1 'polypeptide(L)'
;MDSVKALVAQSKTDPGIGESVYIQVRLTDEPTTEQQHSPLLLPLPHKFRKKSDITVCLVVKDPASPVEAKLAQSPVTADLFDEVIGVGKLRRRVAGGKRNTTTKLTTQFTKAFTLICVQHKVVEPLVECLGPKYFKTTTTLPVPVSLQHLDNDTAQRKLKLIVKTALQSAQIVMKPKSKVLTILVGDVKMDTKKLFENIVSAVDQCKRKIPSSLGYTAEYYIKTQESIALKFDTE
;
A
#
# COMPACT_ATOMS: atom_id res chain seq x y z
N MET A 1 -8.50 -13.71 -19.73
CA MET A 1 -7.19 -14.42 -19.53
C MET A 1 -6.11 -14.01 -20.54
N ASP A 2 -6.46 -13.80 -21.81
CA ASP A 2 -5.45 -13.63 -22.88
C ASP A 2 -4.62 -12.36 -22.78
N SER A 3 -5.19 -11.25 -22.31
CA SER A 3 -4.43 -10.01 -22.06
C SER A 3 -3.29 -10.24 -21.06
N VAL A 4 -3.51 -11.06 -20.01
CA VAL A 4 -2.47 -11.36 -19.02
C VAL A 4 -1.34 -12.20 -19.63
N LYS A 5 -1.69 -13.18 -20.47
CA LYS A 5 -0.69 -13.98 -21.20
C LYS A 5 0.13 -13.11 -22.15
N ALA A 6 -0.53 -12.21 -22.88
CA ALA A 6 0.13 -11.28 -23.80
C ALA A 6 1.12 -10.37 -23.05
N LEU A 7 0.71 -9.81 -21.91
CA LEU A 7 1.58 -8.98 -21.07
C LEU A 7 2.79 -9.75 -20.53
N VAL A 8 2.59 -10.98 -20.04
CA VAL A 8 3.67 -11.86 -19.56
C VAL A 8 4.58 -12.33 -20.69
N ALA A 9 4.05 -12.51 -21.90
CA ALA A 9 4.86 -12.83 -23.07
C ALA A 9 5.74 -11.62 -23.46
N GLN A 10 5.17 -10.41 -23.47
CA GLN A 10 5.90 -9.17 -23.76
C GLN A 10 7.04 -8.93 -22.76
N SER A 11 6.84 -9.21 -21.47
CA SER A 11 7.89 -9.02 -20.46
C SER A 11 9.08 -9.97 -20.63
N LYS A 12 8.90 -11.08 -21.34
CA LYS A 12 9.99 -12.02 -21.67
C LYS A 12 10.81 -11.55 -22.86
N THR A 13 10.18 -10.87 -23.80
CA THR A 13 10.83 -10.35 -25.02
C THR A 13 11.44 -8.97 -24.81
N ASP A 14 10.86 -8.17 -23.93
CA ASP A 14 11.31 -6.82 -23.60
C ASP A 14 11.43 -6.65 -22.08
N PRO A 15 12.62 -6.87 -21.50
CA PRO A 15 12.86 -6.65 -20.08
C PRO A 15 12.64 -5.20 -19.63
N GLY A 16 12.60 -4.24 -20.57
CA GLY A 16 12.42 -2.82 -20.30
C GLY A 16 11.01 -2.45 -19.84
N ILE A 17 10.00 -3.32 -20.02
CA ILE A 17 8.62 -2.96 -19.68
C ILE A 17 8.34 -2.93 -18.17
N GLY A 18 9.26 -3.43 -17.35
CA GLY A 18 9.15 -3.51 -15.90
C GLY A 18 8.38 -4.75 -15.39
N GLU A 19 8.64 -5.13 -14.15
CA GLU A 19 8.21 -6.43 -13.61
C GLU A 19 6.84 -6.38 -12.92
N SER A 20 6.51 -5.23 -12.32
CA SER A 20 5.27 -5.05 -11.57
C SER A 20 4.05 -4.91 -12.48
N VAL A 21 2.99 -5.67 -12.19
CA VAL A 21 1.73 -5.66 -12.95
C VAL A 21 0.66 -4.89 -12.18
N TYR A 22 0.03 -3.95 -12.87
CA TYR A 22 -1.02 -3.10 -12.33
C TYR A 22 -2.33 -3.30 -13.09
N ILE A 23 -3.44 -3.25 -12.35
CA ILE A 23 -4.78 -3.06 -12.91
C ILE A 23 -5.17 -1.59 -12.76
N GLN A 24 -5.79 -1.04 -13.80
CA GLN A 24 -6.34 0.31 -13.81
C GLN A 24 -7.86 0.24 -13.82
N VAL A 25 -8.47 1.01 -12.93
CA VAL A 25 -9.92 1.17 -12.81
C VAL A 25 -10.22 2.65 -12.99
N ARG A 26 -11.17 2.98 -13.86
CA ARG A 26 -11.61 4.36 -14.07
C ARG A 26 -12.82 4.68 -13.20
N LEU A 27 -12.74 5.81 -12.50
CA LEU A 27 -13.78 6.41 -11.69
C LEU A 27 -14.62 7.39 -12.51
N THR A 28 -15.84 7.66 -12.07
CA THR A 28 -16.68 8.69 -12.68
C THR A 28 -16.44 10.07 -12.05
N ASP A 29 -16.09 10.11 -10.77
CA ASP A 29 -15.80 11.32 -10.01
C ASP A 29 -14.40 11.32 -9.37
N GLU A 30 -13.98 12.47 -8.86
CA GLU A 30 -12.69 12.67 -8.19
C GLU A 30 -12.75 12.36 -6.69
N PRO A 31 -11.70 11.75 -6.11
CA PRO A 31 -11.67 11.43 -4.70
C PRO A 31 -11.54 12.68 -3.82
N THR A 32 -12.23 12.69 -2.68
CA THR A 32 -12.13 13.75 -1.66
C THR A 32 -10.77 13.71 -0.94
N THR A 33 -10.40 14.79 -0.25
CA THR A 33 -9.14 14.86 0.52
C THR A 33 -9.05 13.76 1.59
N GLU A 34 -10.15 13.44 2.26
CA GLU A 34 -10.19 12.37 3.27
C GLU A 34 -9.89 11.00 2.64
N GLN A 35 -10.49 10.72 1.48
CA GLN A 35 -10.27 9.48 0.73
C GLN A 35 -8.84 9.35 0.21
N GLN A 36 -8.16 10.46 -0.08
CA GLN A 36 -6.77 10.48 -0.53
C GLN A 36 -5.76 10.08 0.55
N HIS A 37 -6.13 10.22 1.83
CA HIS A 37 -5.23 9.96 2.97
C HIS A 37 -5.43 8.58 3.60
N SER A 38 -6.44 7.83 3.19
CA SER A 38 -6.79 6.53 3.77
C SER A 38 -6.60 5.39 2.75
N PRO A 39 -5.72 4.39 3.01
CA PRO A 39 -5.60 3.25 2.12
C PRO A 39 -6.85 2.37 2.17
N LEU A 40 -7.33 1.95 1.00
CA LEU A 40 -8.22 0.79 0.91
C LEU A 40 -7.38 -0.44 0.61
N LEU A 41 -7.48 -1.45 1.47
CA LEU A 41 -6.80 -2.74 1.32
C LEU A 41 -7.67 -3.72 0.53
N LEU A 42 -7.11 -4.36 -0.49
CA LEU A 42 -7.72 -5.45 -1.24
C LEU A 42 -6.93 -6.75 -0.99
N PRO A 43 -7.33 -7.59 -0.01
CA PRO A 43 -6.69 -8.88 0.23
C PRO A 43 -6.63 -9.72 -1.04
N LEU A 44 -5.43 -10.08 -1.49
CA LEU A 44 -5.25 -10.90 -2.69
C LEU A 44 -5.12 -12.39 -2.32
N PRO A 45 -5.62 -13.31 -3.17
CA PRO A 45 -5.49 -14.75 -2.94
C PRO A 45 -4.04 -15.22 -2.98
N HIS A 46 -3.19 -14.61 -3.82
CA HIS A 46 -1.79 -14.98 -3.98
C HIS A 46 -0.84 -13.85 -3.60
N LYS A 47 0.14 -14.18 -2.75
CA LYS A 47 1.21 -13.25 -2.38
C LYS A 47 2.17 -13.05 -3.55
N PHE A 48 2.47 -11.79 -3.88
CA PHE A 48 3.47 -11.44 -4.89
C PHE A 48 4.77 -10.85 -4.31
N ARG A 49 4.80 -10.50 -3.03
CA ARG A 49 6.01 -10.03 -2.34
C ARG A 49 6.78 -11.21 -1.74
N LYS A 50 8.09 -11.27 -1.94
CA LYS A 50 8.95 -12.26 -1.28
C LYS A 50 9.12 -11.92 0.18
N LYS A 51 9.29 -12.93 1.05
CA LYS A 51 9.50 -12.71 2.49
C LYS A 51 10.75 -11.89 2.80
N SER A 52 11.82 -12.06 2.02
CA SER A 52 13.08 -11.30 2.13
C SER A 52 12.91 -9.80 1.93
N ASP A 53 11.85 -9.39 1.25
CA ASP A 53 11.65 -8.01 0.82
C ASP A 53 10.65 -7.29 1.76
N ILE A 54 10.16 -7.97 2.79
CA ILE A 54 9.17 -7.40 3.73
C ILE A 54 9.91 -6.69 4.85
N THR A 55 9.78 -5.37 4.87
CA THR A 55 10.15 -4.50 5.99
C THR A 55 8.92 -3.70 6.43
N VAL A 56 8.62 -3.72 7.73
CA VAL A 56 7.43 -3.11 8.33
C VAL A 56 7.83 -2.04 9.33
N CYS A 57 7.37 -0.81 9.12
CA CYS A 57 7.56 0.29 10.05
C CYS A 57 6.26 0.59 10.81
N LEU A 58 6.34 0.87 12.11
CA LEU A 58 5.24 1.42 12.90
C LEU A 58 5.54 2.86 13.33
N VAL A 59 4.70 3.80 12.91
CA VAL A 59 4.76 5.20 13.35
C VAL A 59 3.81 5.41 14.52
N VAL A 60 4.34 5.92 15.64
CA VAL A 60 3.59 6.09 16.90
C VAL A 60 3.69 7.52 17.42
N LYS A 61 2.84 7.83 18.41
CA LYS A 61 2.95 9.08 19.17
C LYS A 61 4.22 9.04 20.00
N ASP A 62 4.94 10.15 20.08
CA ASP A 62 6.11 10.24 20.95
C ASP A 62 5.72 10.10 22.45
N PRO A 63 6.58 9.47 23.27
CA PRO A 63 7.79 8.72 22.90
C PRO A 63 7.47 7.30 22.38
N ALA A 64 8.33 6.77 21.50
CA ALA A 64 8.15 5.43 20.91
C ALA A 64 8.57 4.28 21.83
N SER A 65 9.56 4.48 22.69
CA SER A 65 10.18 3.43 23.51
C SER A 65 9.20 2.63 24.39
N PRO A 66 8.16 3.23 25.02
CA PRO A 66 7.17 2.45 25.76
C PRO A 66 6.34 1.51 24.89
N VAL A 67 6.12 1.87 23.62
CA VAL A 67 5.39 1.02 22.68
C VAL A 67 6.29 -0.12 22.21
N GLU A 68 7.54 0.16 21.87
CA GLU A 68 8.55 -0.86 21.53
C GLU A 68 8.68 -1.90 22.64
N ALA A 69 8.85 -1.46 23.88
CA ALA A 69 8.99 -2.36 25.03
C ALA A 69 7.77 -3.29 25.18
N LYS A 70 6.55 -2.77 25.00
CA LYS A 70 5.32 -3.58 25.06
C LYS A 70 5.22 -4.58 23.92
N LEU A 71 5.61 -4.17 22.69
CA LEU A 71 5.59 -5.07 21.53
C LEU A 71 6.60 -6.21 21.69
N ALA A 72 7.77 -5.92 22.25
CA ALA A 72 8.84 -6.89 22.50
C ALA A 72 8.52 -7.91 23.61
N GLN A 73 7.66 -7.55 24.57
CA GLN A 73 7.25 -8.46 25.65
C GLN A 73 6.36 -9.62 25.18
N SER A 74 5.73 -9.50 24.01
CA SER A 74 4.85 -10.55 23.49
C SER A 74 5.46 -11.28 22.30
N PRO A 75 5.48 -12.63 22.31
CA PRO A 75 5.93 -13.42 21.15
C PRO A 75 5.02 -13.23 19.92
N VAL A 76 3.81 -12.69 20.09
CA VAL A 76 2.89 -12.41 18.97
C VAL A 76 3.39 -11.22 18.15
N THR A 77 3.96 -10.21 18.81
CA THR A 77 4.29 -8.89 18.24
C THR A 77 5.78 -8.56 18.20
N ALA A 78 6.64 -9.32 18.90
CA ALA A 78 8.06 -9.03 19.02
C ALA A 78 8.77 -8.86 17.66
N ASP A 79 8.46 -9.72 16.69
CA ASP A 79 9.05 -9.69 15.35
C ASP A 79 8.09 -9.11 14.29
N LEU A 80 7.09 -8.33 14.71
CA LEU A 80 6.07 -7.82 13.79
C LEU A 80 6.51 -6.56 13.03
N PHE A 81 7.41 -5.78 13.61
CA PHE A 81 7.88 -4.50 13.09
C PHE A 81 9.41 -4.44 13.11
N ASP A 82 10.00 -4.09 11.98
CA ASP A 82 11.45 -3.90 11.84
C ASP A 82 11.91 -2.55 12.41
N GLU A 83 11.03 -1.54 12.38
CA GLU A 83 11.30 -0.23 12.99
C GLU A 83 10.03 0.33 13.65
N VAL A 84 10.12 0.79 14.89
CA VAL A 84 9.09 1.61 15.53
C VAL A 84 9.65 3.01 15.72
N ILE A 85 8.94 4.02 15.22
CA ILE A 85 9.43 5.41 15.22
C ILE A 85 8.36 6.38 15.72
N GLY A 86 8.77 7.30 16.58
CA GLY A 86 7.94 8.40 17.04
C GLY A 86 7.78 9.47 15.95
N VAL A 87 6.60 10.07 15.83
CA VAL A 87 6.31 11.06 14.79
C VAL A 87 7.27 12.26 14.80
N GLY A 88 7.75 12.69 15.96
CA GLY A 88 8.73 13.76 16.10
C GLY A 88 10.10 13.38 15.54
N LYS A 89 10.56 12.15 15.80
CA LYS A 89 11.80 11.61 15.22
C LYS A 89 11.66 11.45 13.70
N LEU A 90 10.52 10.94 13.23
CA LEU A 90 10.23 10.84 11.80
C LEU A 90 10.24 12.21 11.13
N ARG A 91 9.60 13.21 11.73
CA ARG A 91 9.58 14.60 11.22
C ARG A 91 10.99 15.14 11.04
N ARG A 92 11.89 14.92 11.99
CA ARG A 92 13.31 15.31 11.85
C ARG A 92 14.01 14.54 10.72
N ARG A 93 13.74 13.22 10.60
CA ARG A 93 14.31 12.35 9.54
C ARG A 93 13.89 12.77 8.14
N VAL A 94 12.65 13.22 7.95
CA VAL A 94 12.11 13.56 6.61
C VAL A 94 12.13 15.06 6.30
N ALA A 95 12.06 15.96 7.30
CA ALA A 95 12.05 17.41 7.06
C ALA A 95 13.40 17.94 6.56
N GLY A 96 14.51 17.33 7.00
CA GLY A 96 15.86 17.59 6.48
C GLY A 96 16.22 19.05 6.29
N GLY A 97 16.14 19.92 7.31
CA GLY A 97 16.72 21.28 7.36
C GLY A 97 16.32 22.33 6.30
N LYS A 98 15.79 21.96 5.12
CA LYS A 98 15.44 22.82 3.97
C LYS A 98 14.20 22.26 3.27
N ARG A 99 13.30 23.12 2.79
CA ARG A 99 12.01 22.72 2.17
C ARG A 99 12.15 21.84 0.90
N ASN A 100 13.30 21.89 0.22
CA ASN A 100 13.52 21.20 -1.07
C ASN A 100 14.09 19.78 -0.91
N THR A 101 14.73 19.46 0.23
CA THR A 101 15.28 18.14 0.58
C THR A 101 14.22 17.17 1.11
N THR A 102 13.08 17.71 1.58
CA THR A 102 11.97 16.95 2.18
C THR A 102 11.40 15.88 1.25
N THR A 103 11.34 16.13 -0.07
CA THR A 103 10.82 15.14 -1.03
C THR A 103 11.70 13.89 -1.12
N LYS A 104 13.02 14.08 -1.19
CA LYS A 104 13.98 12.97 -1.37
C LYS A 104 14.00 12.08 -0.14
N LEU A 105 14.06 12.68 1.05
CA LEU A 105 14.08 11.94 2.32
C LEU A 105 12.76 11.22 2.59
N THR A 106 11.62 11.84 2.27
CA THR A 106 10.31 11.18 2.37
C THR A 106 10.21 10.00 1.42
N THR A 107 10.68 10.16 0.18
CA THR A 107 10.72 9.07 -0.80
C THR A 107 11.67 7.95 -0.36
N GLN A 108 12.83 8.30 0.20
CA GLN A 108 13.79 7.32 0.72
C GLN A 108 13.21 6.54 1.91
N PHE A 109 12.59 7.24 2.86
CA PHE A 109 11.91 6.61 3.99
C PHE A 109 10.82 5.65 3.52
N THR A 110 9.94 6.10 2.63
CA THR A 110 8.81 5.29 2.17
C THR A 110 9.21 4.10 1.31
N LYS A 111 10.27 4.23 0.50
CA LYS A 111 10.83 3.10 -0.26
C LYS A 111 11.60 2.09 0.60
N ALA A 112 12.03 2.47 1.80
CA ALA A 112 12.73 1.55 2.70
C ALA A 112 11.80 0.51 3.35
N PHE A 113 10.49 0.79 3.35
CA PHE A 113 9.48 -0.07 3.99
C PHE A 113 8.48 -0.60 2.98
N THR A 114 8.22 -1.90 3.04
CA THR A 114 7.14 -2.55 2.29
C THR A 114 5.77 -2.20 2.85
N LEU A 115 5.67 -1.99 4.17
CA LEU A 115 4.45 -1.56 4.84
C LEU A 115 4.79 -0.53 5.92
N ILE A 116 4.04 0.57 5.93
CA ILE A 116 4.06 1.55 7.01
C ILE A 116 2.72 1.43 7.74
N CYS A 117 2.76 1.12 9.01
CA CYS A 117 1.63 1.19 9.92
C CYS A 117 1.70 2.50 10.72
N VAL A 118 0.55 3.06 11.07
CA VAL A 118 0.48 4.30 11.86
C VAL A 118 -0.54 4.15 12.98
N GLN A 119 -0.18 4.55 14.19
CA GLN A 119 -1.14 4.61 15.29
C GLN A 119 -2.28 5.58 14.91
N HIS A 120 -3.53 5.18 15.08
CA HIS A 120 -4.70 5.96 14.65
C HIS A 120 -4.66 7.46 15.01
N LYS A 121 -4.18 7.82 16.19
CA LYS A 121 -4.08 9.22 16.67
C LYS A 121 -2.97 10.05 15.99
N VAL A 122 -2.14 9.42 15.16
CA VAL A 122 -0.93 10.01 14.55
C VAL A 122 -1.11 10.20 13.04
N VAL A 123 -2.23 9.74 12.47
CA VAL A 123 -2.52 9.86 11.03
C VAL A 123 -2.42 11.31 10.56
N GLU A 124 -3.11 12.24 11.23
CA GLU A 124 -3.08 13.68 10.89
C GLU A 124 -1.66 14.28 11.02
N PRO A 125 -0.95 14.15 12.16
CA PRO A 125 0.45 14.59 12.26
C PRO A 125 1.38 13.99 11.20
N LEU A 126 1.10 12.76 10.75
CA LEU A 126 1.88 12.09 9.71
C LEU A 126 1.62 12.68 8.32
N VAL A 127 0.37 13.03 8.00
CA VAL A 127 0.03 13.71 6.73
C VAL A 127 0.81 15.02 6.59
N GLU A 128 0.86 15.83 7.65
CA GLU A 128 1.67 17.05 7.69
C GLU A 128 3.17 16.78 7.52
N CYS A 129 3.66 15.72 8.17
CA CYS A 129 5.06 15.31 8.16
C CYS A 129 5.54 14.89 6.76
N LEU A 130 4.72 14.09 6.05
CA LEU A 130 5.05 13.57 4.71
C LEU A 130 4.80 14.63 3.60
N GLY A 131 3.87 15.54 3.84
CA GLY A 131 3.55 16.65 2.95
C GLY A 131 2.76 16.25 1.69
N PRO A 132 2.17 17.22 0.97
CA PRO A 132 1.22 16.96 -0.12
C PRO A 132 1.85 16.26 -1.33
N LYS A 133 3.16 16.45 -1.56
CA LYS A 133 3.86 15.81 -2.68
C LYS A 133 3.92 14.29 -2.53
N TYR A 134 4.03 13.79 -1.29
CA TYR A 134 3.98 12.36 -1.01
C TYR A 134 2.67 11.73 -1.50
N PHE A 135 1.54 12.31 -1.13
CA PHE A 135 0.21 11.79 -1.50
C PHE A 135 -0.04 11.86 -3.01
N LYS A 136 0.59 12.81 -3.71
CA LYS A 136 0.56 12.87 -5.19
C LYS A 136 1.34 11.73 -5.84
N THR A 137 2.51 11.34 -5.33
CA THR A 137 3.40 10.40 -6.04
C THR A 137 3.44 8.98 -5.49
N THR A 138 3.03 8.74 -4.25
CA THR A 138 3.18 7.44 -3.59
C THR A 138 2.29 6.33 -4.14
N THR A 139 2.77 5.10 -4.19
CA THR A 139 1.94 3.93 -4.54
C THR A 139 1.41 3.19 -3.30
N THR A 140 1.82 3.63 -2.10
CA THR A 140 1.46 3.03 -0.82
C THR A 140 1.11 4.13 0.18
N LEU A 141 0.12 3.90 1.03
CA LEU A 141 -0.22 4.79 2.14
C LEU A 141 0.02 4.09 3.49
N PRO A 142 0.30 4.86 4.55
CA PRO A 142 0.35 4.33 5.90
C PRO A 142 -0.99 3.69 6.29
N VAL A 143 -0.96 2.48 6.84
CA VAL A 143 -2.14 1.73 7.29
C VAL A 143 -2.41 2.05 8.76
N PRO A 144 -3.57 2.64 9.11
CA PRO A 144 -3.92 2.91 10.50
C PRO A 144 -4.06 1.61 11.31
N VAL A 145 -3.47 1.58 12.50
CA VAL A 145 -3.59 0.48 13.46
C VAL A 145 -3.98 1.00 14.84
N SER A 146 -4.75 0.19 15.56
CA SER A 146 -5.04 0.43 16.98
C SER A 146 -3.97 -0.23 17.84
N LEU A 147 -3.44 0.55 18.78
CA LEU A 147 -2.49 0.10 19.80
C LEU A 147 -3.12 0.13 21.20
N GLN A 148 -4.45 0.19 21.27
CA GLN A 148 -5.19 0.14 22.53
C GLN A 148 -5.10 -1.27 23.11
N HIS A 149 -4.95 -1.35 24.43
CA HIS A 149 -4.92 -2.62 25.18
C HIS A 149 -3.85 -3.61 24.70
N LEU A 150 -2.65 -3.14 24.35
CA LEU A 150 -1.54 -4.00 23.90
C LEU A 150 -1.09 -5.03 24.96
N ASP A 151 -1.51 -4.88 26.20
CA ASP A 151 -1.38 -5.86 27.29
C ASP A 151 -2.28 -7.09 27.10
N ASN A 152 -3.33 -6.99 26.28
CA ASN A 152 -4.25 -8.07 25.99
C ASN A 152 -3.82 -8.87 24.74
N ASP A 153 -3.66 -10.18 24.88
CA ASP A 153 -3.32 -11.12 23.78
C ASP A 153 -4.29 -11.02 22.59
N THR A 154 -5.58 -10.77 22.83
CA THR A 154 -6.58 -10.55 21.76
C THR A 154 -6.24 -9.31 20.92
N ALA A 155 -5.83 -8.22 21.56
CA ALA A 155 -5.45 -7.00 20.85
C ALA A 155 -4.17 -7.20 20.03
N GLN A 156 -3.19 -7.92 20.60
CA GLN A 156 -1.95 -8.29 19.92
C GLN A 156 -2.20 -9.18 18.68
N ARG A 157 -3.08 -10.19 18.81
CA ARG A 157 -3.47 -11.04 17.67
C ARG A 157 -4.21 -10.27 16.60
N LYS A 158 -5.10 -9.34 16.98
CA LYS A 158 -5.78 -8.43 16.04
C LYS A 158 -4.77 -7.55 15.29
N LEU A 159 -3.79 -6.98 15.99
CA LEU A 159 -2.72 -6.20 15.37
C LEU A 159 -1.93 -7.04 14.36
N LYS A 160 -1.49 -8.24 14.75
CA LYS A 160 -0.79 -9.17 13.86
C LYS A 160 -1.62 -9.53 12.62
N LEU A 161 -2.92 -9.76 12.81
CA LEU A 161 -3.84 -10.05 11.71
C LEU A 161 -3.93 -8.87 10.73
N ILE A 162 -4.10 -7.64 11.23
CA ILE A 162 -4.17 -6.44 10.39
C ILE A 162 -2.88 -6.27 9.58
N VAL A 163 -1.72 -6.38 10.22
CA VAL A 163 -0.42 -6.27 9.53
C VAL A 163 -0.26 -7.36 8.47
N LYS A 164 -0.57 -8.62 8.81
CA LYS A 164 -0.50 -9.75 7.88
C LYS A 164 -1.44 -9.56 6.70
N THR A 165 -2.68 -9.13 6.94
CA THR A 165 -3.66 -8.84 5.89
C THR A 165 -3.18 -7.70 5.00
N ALA A 166 -2.64 -6.61 5.57
CA ALA A 166 -2.10 -5.49 4.80
C ALA A 166 -0.92 -5.91 3.90
N LEU A 167 -0.03 -6.77 4.39
CA LEU A 167 1.08 -7.33 3.59
C LEU A 167 0.60 -8.21 2.43
N GLN A 168 -0.54 -8.89 2.60
CA GLN A 168 -1.20 -9.73 1.58
C GLN A 168 -2.16 -8.96 0.68
N SER A 169 -2.37 -7.67 0.94
CA SER A 169 -3.32 -6.85 0.20
C SER A 169 -2.62 -5.99 -0.84
N ALA A 170 -3.30 -5.76 -1.96
CA ALA A 170 -3.06 -4.58 -2.76
C ALA A 170 -3.61 -3.35 -2.04
N GLN A 171 -2.99 -2.19 -2.25
CA GLN A 171 -3.51 -0.91 -1.76
C GLN A 171 -4.10 -0.12 -2.91
N ILE A 172 -5.30 0.43 -2.70
CA ILE A 172 -5.82 1.51 -3.51
C ILE A 172 -5.36 2.82 -2.87
N VAL A 173 -4.57 3.58 -3.63
CA VAL A 173 -4.21 4.96 -3.29
C VAL A 173 -4.99 5.89 -4.20
N MET A 174 -5.91 6.64 -3.62
CA MET A 174 -6.70 7.62 -4.37
C MET A 174 -5.88 8.90 -4.54
N LYS A 175 -5.74 9.34 -5.79
CA LYS A 175 -4.88 10.47 -6.14
C LYS A 175 -5.68 11.76 -6.28
N PRO A 176 -5.15 12.90 -5.81
CA PRO A 176 -5.83 14.18 -5.99
C PRO A 176 -6.07 14.45 -7.48
N LYS A 177 -7.32 14.82 -7.83
CA LYS A 177 -7.74 15.15 -9.20
C LYS A 177 -7.51 14.04 -10.24
N SER A 178 -7.48 12.78 -9.80
CA SER A 178 -7.36 11.63 -10.69
C SER A 178 -8.62 10.80 -10.67
N LYS A 179 -9.17 10.53 -11.86
CA LYS A 179 -10.25 9.58 -12.08
C LYS A 179 -9.74 8.18 -12.46
N VAL A 180 -8.46 7.90 -12.25
CA VAL A 180 -7.86 6.59 -12.53
C VAL A 180 -7.20 6.07 -11.26
N LEU A 181 -7.64 4.89 -10.83
CA LEU A 181 -6.99 4.10 -9.79
C LEU A 181 -6.02 3.14 -10.47
N THR A 182 -4.77 3.10 -9.99
CA THR A 182 -3.77 2.13 -10.43
C THR A 182 -3.38 1.27 -9.25
N ILE A 183 -3.59 -0.04 -9.35
CA ILE A 183 -3.52 -0.98 -8.24
C ILE A 183 -2.50 -2.07 -8.59
N LEU A 184 -1.48 -2.23 -7.75
CA LEU A 184 -0.48 -3.29 -7.91
C LEU A 184 -1.08 -4.65 -7.54
N VAL A 185 -1.13 -5.58 -8.49
CA VAL A 185 -1.80 -6.89 -8.34
C VAL A 185 -0.86 -8.07 -8.43
N GLY A 186 0.37 -7.85 -8.88
CA GLY A 186 1.39 -8.88 -8.92
C GLY A 186 2.65 -8.47 -9.68
N ASP A 187 3.36 -9.48 -10.12
CA ASP A 187 4.61 -9.38 -10.89
C ASP A 187 4.54 -10.35 -12.07
N VAL A 188 5.14 -10.01 -13.21
CA VAL A 188 5.20 -10.85 -14.41
C VAL A 188 5.93 -12.18 -14.19
N LYS A 189 6.78 -12.28 -13.15
CA LYS A 189 7.45 -13.51 -12.72
C LYS A 189 6.51 -14.47 -11.96
N MET A 190 5.34 -14.00 -11.54
CA MET A 190 4.33 -14.86 -10.94
C MET A 190 3.73 -15.80 -11.99
N ASP A 191 3.31 -16.98 -11.55
CA ASP A 191 2.48 -17.86 -12.36
C ASP A 191 1.27 -17.12 -12.95
N THR A 192 1.05 -17.26 -14.25
CA THR A 192 0.03 -16.50 -14.99
C THR A 192 -1.39 -16.75 -14.47
N LYS A 193 -1.69 -17.98 -14.02
CA LYS A 193 -3.00 -18.32 -13.44
C LYS A 193 -3.18 -17.63 -12.09
N LYS A 194 -2.17 -17.65 -11.23
CA LYS A 194 -2.20 -16.92 -9.95
C LYS A 194 -2.33 -15.41 -10.14
N LEU A 195 -1.63 -14.85 -11.12
CA LEU A 195 -1.75 -13.43 -11.46
C LEU A 195 -3.15 -13.08 -11.94
N PHE A 196 -3.75 -13.91 -12.80
CA PHE A 196 -5.14 -13.74 -13.23
C PHE A 196 -6.13 -13.79 -12.05
N GLU A 197 -5.99 -14.77 -11.16
CA GLU A 197 -6.83 -14.88 -9.96
C GLU A 197 -6.71 -13.66 -9.03
N ASN A 198 -5.49 -13.09 -8.90
CA ASN A 198 -5.27 -11.84 -8.18
C ASN A 198 -6.00 -10.67 -8.84
N ILE A 199 -5.91 -10.53 -10.18
CA ILE A 199 -6.57 -9.45 -10.93
C ILE A 199 -8.09 -9.54 -10.76
N VAL A 200 -8.68 -10.72 -10.98
CA VAL A 200 -10.13 -10.94 -10.83
C VAL A 200 -10.58 -10.62 -9.41
N SER A 201 -9.83 -11.09 -8.40
CA SER A 201 -10.14 -10.80 -6.99
C SER A 201 -10.05 -9.29 -6.68
N ALA A 202 -9.06 -8.59 -7.23
CA ALA A 202 -8.92 -7.14 -7.06
C ALA A 202 -10.11 -6.40 -7.68
N VAL A 203 -10.50 -6.74 -8.91
CA VAL A 203 -11.65 -6.13 -9.61
C VAL A 203 -12.94 -6.34 -8.83
N ASP A 204 -13.21 -7.58 -8.41
CA ASP A 204 -14.39 -7.93 -7.63
C ASP A 204 -14.46 -7.16 -6.29
N GLN A 205 -13.34 -7.02 -5.60
CA GLN A 205 -13.27 -6.24 -4.37
C GLN A 205 -13.37 -4.73 -4.59
N CYS A 206 -12.85 -4.20 -5.70
CA CYS A 206 -13.00 -2.80 -6.06
C CYS A 206 -14.48 -2.42 -6.15
N LYS A 207 -15.31 -3.27 -6.77
CA LYS A 207 -16.77 -3.05 -6.88
C LYS A 207 -17.45 -2.86 -5.52
N ARG A 208 -16.93 -3.50 -4.46
CA ARG A 208 -17.48 -3.44 -3.10
C ARG A 208 -16.87 -2.37 -2.21
N LYS A 209 -15.59 -2.04 -2.40
CA LYS A 209 -14.83 -1.16 -1.49
C LYS A 209 -14.69 0.27 -1.98
N ILE A 210 -14.78 0.52 -3.28
CA ILE A 210 -14.77 1.90 -3.80
C ILE A 210 -16.07 2.58 -3.32
N PRO A 211 -15.98 3.76 -2.70
CA PRO A 211 -17.15 4.52 -2.28
C PRO A 211 -18.11 4.74 -3.46
N SER A 212 -19.41 4.48 -3.24
CA SER A 212 -20.43 4.66 -4.26
C SER A 212 -20.50 6.08 -4.81
N SER A 213 -20.14 7.08 -4.00
CA SER A 213 -20.07 8.49 -4.40
C SER A 213 -19.07 8.77 -5.52
N LEU A 214 -18.03 7.95 -5.70
CA LEU A 214 -17.07 8.12 -6.78
C LEU A 214 -17.55 7.52 -8.10
N GLY A 215 -18.42 6.50 -8.02
CA GLY A 215 -18.75 5.61 -9.12
C GLY A 215 -17.53 5.00 -9.81
N TYR A 216 -17.76 4.06 -10.73
CA TYR A 216 -16.68 3.51 -11.56
C TYR A 216 -17.24 2.97 -12.87
N THR A 217 -16.41 3.00 -13.91
CA THR A 217 -16.71 2.35 -15.18
C THR A 217 -16.34 0.88 -15.09
N ALA A 218 -17.11 0.00 -15.74
CA ALA A 218 -16.77 -1.43 -15.88
C ALA A 218 -15.63 -1.70 -16.88
N GLU A 219 -14.80 -0.68 -17.17
CA GLU A 219 -13.62 -0.80 -18.01
C GLU A 219 -12.37 -0.97 -17.15
N TYR A 220 -11.63 -2.03 -17.46
CA TYR A 220 -10.40 -2.37 -16.76
C TYR A 220 -9.25 -2.48 -17.75
N TYR A 221 -8.08 -2.03 -17.33
CA TYR A 221 -6.87 -2.11 -18.15
C TYR A 221 -5.71 -2.67 -17.32
N ILE A 222 -4.97 -3.64 -17.85
CA ILE A 222 -3.76 -4.14 -17.23
C ILE A 222 -2.52 -3.55 -17.91
N LYS A 223 -1.49 -3.28 -17.14
CA LYS A 223 -0.20 -2.81 -17.64
C LYS A 223 0.94 -3.11 -16.68
N THR A 224 2.17 -2.99 -17.17
CA THR A 224 3.35 -2.82 -16.32
C THR A 224 3.69 -1.33 -16.19
N GLN A 225 4.91 -1.00 -15.73
CA GLN A 225 5.35 0.39 -15.58
C GLN A 225 5.48 1.09 -16.94
N GLU A 226 6.10 0.41 -17.91
CA GLU A 226 6.43 0.97 -19.23
C GLU A 226 5.68 0.28 -20.39
N SER A 227 4.80 -0.70 -20.13
CA SER A 227 3.99 -1.29 -21.20
C SER A 227 2.81 -0.42 -21.60
N ILE A 228 2.28 -0.70 -22.79
CA ILE A 228 0.94 -0.26 -23.19
C ILE A 228 -0.10 -0.93 -22.28
N ALA A 229 -1.18 -0.20 -22.01
CA ALA A 229 -2.30 -0.72 -21.26
C ALA A 229 -3.20 -1.59 -22.15
N LEU A 230 -3.38 -2.85 -21.77
CA LEU A 230 -4.24 -3.81 -22.46
C LEU A 230 -5.60 -3.84 -21.78
N LYS A 231 -6.67 -3.81 -22.57
CA LYS A 231 -8.02 -4.01 -22.02
C LYS A 231 -8.11 -5.37 -21.34
N PHE A 232 -8.74 -5.40 -20.18
CA PHE A 232 -8.96 -6.60 -19.39
C PHE A 232 -10.44 -6.86 -19.25
N ASP A 233 -10.87 -8.00 -19.78
CA ASP A 233 -12.21 -8.52 -19.62
C ASP A 233 -12.22 -9.54 -18.47
N THR A 234 -13.22 -9.42 -17.60
CA THR A 234 -13.39 -10.30 -16.43
C THR A 234 -14.04 -11.63 -16.76
N GLU A 235 -14.55 -11.77 -17.99
CA GLU A 235 -15.18 -12.99 -18.54
C GLU A 235 -14.13 -13.97 -19.08
#